data_AF-A0A7T1MAP8-F1
#
_entry.id   AF-A0A7T1MAP8-F1
#
_cell.length_a   1.000
_cell.length_b   1.000
_cell.length_c   1.000
_cell.angle_alpha   90.00
_cell.angle_beta   90.00
_cell.angle_gamma   90.00
#
_symmetry.space_group_name_H-M   'P 1'
#
loop_
_entity.id
_entity.type
_entity.pdbx_description
1 polymer ?
#
loop_
_entity_poly.entity_id
_entity_poly.type
_entity_poly.pdbx_seq_one_letter_code
_entity_poly.pdbx_strand_id
1 'polypeptide(L)'
;MQPEIKLSSRVQQGRCSPRAVTPPERIRFLFLPIDLGDEAQVMDGLRAVLDRYGRIDCAANCAGVDRSAGILDYTAADFDLIFGTNVRGLFLCL
;
A
#
# COMPACT_ATOMS: atom_id res chain seq x y z
N MET A 1 3.16 0.47 26.12
CA MET A 1 2.07 1.42 25.81
C MET A 1 1.83 1.32 24.31
N GLN A 2 0.87 0.50 23.89
CA GLN A 2 0.58 0.25 22.47
C GLN A 2 -0.44 1.29 21.99
N PRO A 3 -0.28 1.90 20.80
CA PRO A 3 -1.24 2.87 20.30
C PRO A 3 -2.46 2.14 19.70
N GLU A 4 -3.65 2.48 20.17
CA GLU A 4 -4.93 2.07 19.58
C GLU A 4 -5.12 2.76 18.23
N ILE A 5 -5.14 1.99 17.16
CA ILE A 5 -5.51 2.47 15.82
C ILE A 5 -7.05 2.45 15.73
N LYS A 6 -7.68 3.63 15.84
CA LYS A 6 -9.12 3.79 15.56
C LYS A 6 -9.38 3.72 14.06
N LEU A 7 -9.87 2.58 13.56
CA LEU A 7 -10.46 2.49 12.22
C LEU A 7 -11.80 3.26 12.21
N SER A 8 -11.96 4.20 11.29
CA SER A 8 -13.20 4.95 11.07
C SER A 8 -14.27 4.05 10.42
N SER A 9 -15.54 4.29 10.76
CA SER A 9 -16.71 3.46 10.44
C SER A 9 -17.14 3.42 8.96
N ARG A 10 -16.28 3.83 8.02
CA ARG A 10 -16.58 3.91 6.57
C ARG A 10 -15.77 2.96 5.69
N VAL A 11 -15.08 1.97 6.26
CA VAL A 11 -14.65 0.80 5.48
C VAL A 11 -15.85 -0.13 5.33
N GLN A 12 -16.61 0.01 4.24
CA GLN A 12 -17.46 -1.09 3.80
C GLN A 12 -16.54 -2.27 3.51
N GLN A 13 -16.54 -3.25 4.41
CA GLN A 13 -15.97 -4.57 4.13
C GLN A 13 -16.66 -5.10 2.88
N GLY A 14 -16.02 -4.97 1.73
CA GLY A 14 -16.42 -5.68 0.53
C GLY A 14 -16.43 -7.16 0.89
N ARG A 15 -17.61 -7.77 0.99
CA ARG A 15 -17.74 -9.22 1.12
C ARG A 15 -17.38 -9.82 -0.22
N CYS A 16 -16.08 -9.99 -0.47
CA CYS A 16 -15.65 -11.09 -1.31
C CYS A 16 -16.01 -12.34 -0.51
N SER A 17 -16.97 -13.15 -0.99
CA SER A 17 -17.11 -14.47 -0.39
C SER A 17 -15.76 -15.15 -0.55
N PRO A 18 -15.15 -15.69 0.54
CA PRO A 18 -13.93 -16.45 0.38
C PRO A 18 -14.30 -17.66 -0.47
N ARG A 19 -14.03 -17.57 -1.77
CA ARG A 19 -13.97 -18.76 -2.61
C ARG A 19 -12.88 -19.59 -1.97
N ALA A 20 -13.24 -20.78 -1.47
CA ALA A 20 -12.28 -21.68 -0.85
C ALA A 20 -11.22 -22.05 -1.89
N VAL A 21 -10.14 -21.28 -1.91
CA VAL A 21 -8.92 -21.63 -2.60
C VAL A 21 -8.20 -22.51 -1.61
N THR A 22 -8.11 -23.81 -1.90
CA THR A 22 -7.22 -24.70 -1.18
C THR A 22 -5.82 -24.09 -1.29
N PRO A 23 -5.22 -23.61 -0.19
CA PRO A 23 -3.91 -22.99 -0.29
C PRO A 23 -2.93 -24.05 -0.81
N PRO A 24 -2.04 -23.70 -1.76
CA PRO A 24 -0.98 -24.60 -2.15
C PRO A 24 -0.18 -25.00 -0.91
N GLU A 25 0.31 -26.24 -0.87
CA GLU A 25 0.97 -26.84 0.30
C GLU A 25 2.18 -26.04 0.83
N ARG A 26 2.67 -25.05 0.06
CA ARG A 26 3.72 -24.12 0.49
C ARG A 26 3.54 -22.71 -0.08
N ILE A 27 3.16 -21.76 0.76
CA ILE A 27 3.15 -20.33 0.42
C ILE A 27 4.52 -19.72 0.75
N ARG A 28 5.09 -18.95 -0.18
CA ARG A 28 6.32 -18.17 0.05
C ARG A 28 5.95 -16.70 0.22
N PHE A 29 6.58 -16.04 1.18
CA PHE A 29 6.38 -14.62 1.46
C PHE A 29 7.72 -13.89 1.49
N LEU A 30 7.71 -12.63 1.04
CA LEU A 30 8.82 -11.69 1.14
C LEU A 30 8.24 -10.39 1.71
N PHE A 31 8.80 -9.89 2.81
CA PHE A 31 8.42 -8.62 3.41
C PHE A 31 9.49 -7.58 3.08
N LEU A 32 9.08 -6.46 2.47
CA LEU A 32 9.96 -5.34 2.12
C LEU A 32 9.34 -4.06 2.68
N PRO A 33 9.99 -3.37 3.64
CA PRO A 33 9.57 -2.03 4.03
C PRO A 33 9.92 -1.06 2.89
N ILE A 34 8.92 -0.43 2.29
CA ILE A 34 9.06 0.48 1.16
C ILE A 34 8.20 1.70 1.43
N ASP A 35 8.80 2.89 1.36
CA ASP A 35 8.05 4.13 1.27
C ASP A 35 7.68 4.41 -0.20
N LEU A 36 6.38 4.43 -0.51
CA LEU A 36 5.92 4.71 -1.88
C LEU A 36 6.12 6.18 -2.30
N GLY A 37 6.44 7.09 -1.38
CA GLY A 37 6.86 8.46 -1.71
C GLY A 37 8.28 8.55 -2.26
N ASP A 38 9.10 7.50 -2.10
CA ASP A 38 10.49 7.42 -2.57
C ASP A 38 10.63 6.46 -3.76
N GLU A 39 10.86 7.04 -4.93
CA GLU A 39 10.98 6.31 -6.18
C GLU A 39 12.12 5.28 -6.19
N ALA A 40 13.25 5.58 -5.56
CA ALA A 40 14.37 4.64 -5.52
C ALA A 40 13.99 3.38 -4.72
N GLN A 41 13.32 3.56 -3.58
CA GLN A 41 12.86 2.45 -2.75
C GLN A 41 11.82 1.59 -3.46
N VAL A 42 10.89 2.20 -4.21
CA VAL A 42 9.90 1.45 -5.01
C VAL A 42 10.61 0.58 -6.05
N MET A 43 11.54 1.16 -6.82
CA MET A 43 12.26 0.43 -7.86
C MET A 43 13.11 -0.71 -7.30
N ASP A 44 13.79 -0.49 -6.17
CA ASP A 44 14.58 -1.53 -5.52
C ASP A 44 13.71 -2.64 -4.94
N GLY A 45 12.54 -2.30 -4.40
CA GLY A 45 11.56 -3.27 -3.96
C GLY A 45 11.02 -4.15 -5.09
N LEU A 46 10.66 -3.54 -6.22
CA LEU A 46 10.22 -4.27 -7.41
C LEU A 46 11.32 -5.20 -7.94
N ARG A 47 12.58 -4.72 -7.99
CA ARG A 47 13.72 -5.57 -8.34
C ARG A 47 13.86 -6.77 -7.41
N ALA A 48 13.78 -6.56 -6.09
CA ALA A 48 13.87 -7.65 -5.12
C ALA A 48 12.75 -8.69 -5.29
N VAL A 49 11.53 -8.27 -5.63
CA VAL A 49 10.42 -9.18 -5.95
C VAL A 49 10.72 -9.98 -7.22
N LEU A 50 11.19 -9.32 -8.28
CA LEU A 50 11.55 -9.97 -9.54
C LEU A 50 12.72 -10.93 -9.39
N ASP A 51 13.77 -10.56 -8.65
CA ASP A 51 14.91 -11.44 -8.37
C ASP A 51 14.48 -12.70 -7.60
N ARG A 52 13.48 -12.58 -6.72
CA ARG A 52 13.03 -13.69 -5.88
C ARG A 52 12.03 -14.62 -6.59
N TYR A 53 11.14 -14.06 -7.40
CA TYR A 53 9.97 -14.76 -7.95
C TYR A 53 9.90 -14.78 -9.48
N GLY A 54 10.72 -13.99 -10.16
CA GLY A 54 10.86 -13.93 -11.62
C GLY A 54 9.81 -13.10 -12.36
N ARG A 55 8.64 -12.86 -11.74
CA ARG A 55 7.52 -12.09 -12.34
C ARG A 55 6.58 -11.53 -11.28
N ILE A 56 5.77 -10.56 -11.69
CA ILE A 56 4.63 -10.02 -10.93
C ILE A 56 3.38 -10.25 -11.77
N ASP A 57 2.44 -11.05 -11.27
CA ASP A 57 1.20 -11.37 -11.97
C ASP A 57 0.06 -10.40 -11.64
N CYS A 58 0.06 -9.91 -10.40
CA CYS A 58 -0.95 -9.01 -9.87
C CYS A 58 -0.29 -8.01 -8.91
N ALA A 59 -0.82 -6.80 -8.85
CA ALA A 59 -0.46 -5.79 -7.85
C ALA A 59 -1.70 -5.37 -7.06
N ALA A 60 -1.56 -5.25 -5.75
CA ALA A 60 -2.58 -4.72 -4.86
C ALA A 60 -2.08 -3.38 -4.29
N ASN A 61 -2.40 -2.30 -4.99
CA ASN A 61 -1.96 -0.94 -4.63
C ASN A 61 -2.84 -0.37 -3.52
N CYS A 62 -2.60 -0.82 -2.28
CA CYS A 62 -3.42 -0.48 -1.12
C CYS A 62 -2.74 0.48 -0.12
N ALA A 63 -1.49 0.86 -0.37
CA ALA A 63 -0.81 1.84 0.46
C ALA A 63 -1.45 3.22 0.26
N GLY A 64 -1.78 3.86 1.37
CA GLY A 64 -2.32 5.20 1.35
C GLY A 64 -2.32 5.86 2.72
N VAL A 65 -2.21 7.19 2.71
CA VAL A 65 -2.28 8.05 3.88
C VAL A 65 -3.45 9.03 3.73
N ASP A 66 -4.01 9.45 4.85
CA ASP A 66 -5.11 10.40 4.91
C ASP A 66 -4.83 11.48 5.97
N ARG A 67 -5.39 12.67 5.74
CA ARG A 67 -5.30 13.82 6.62
C ARG A 67 -6.68 14.41 6.80
N SER A 68 -7.17 14.33 8.03
CA SER A 68 -8.43 14.93 8.43
C SER A 68 -8.16 16.31 9.02
N ALA A 69 -8.45 17.34 8.24
CA ALA A 69 -8.33 18.75 8.62
C ALA A 69 -9.44 19.57 7.94
N GLY A 70 -9.70 20.78 8.45
CA GLY A 70 -10.53 21.75 7.75
C GLY A 70 -9.85 22.19 6.44
N ILE A 71 -10.63 22.58 5.44
CA ILE A 71 -10.08 22.95 4.12
C ILE A 71 -9.07 24.11 4.18
N LEU A 72 -9.23 25.02 5.15
CA LEU A 72 -8.33 26.16 5.35
C LEU A 72 -7.08 25.79 6.17
N ASP A 73 -7.12 24.67 6.88
CA ASP A 73 -5.99 24.17 7.69
C ASP A 73 -5.15 23.14 6.92
N TYR A 74 -5.55 22.83 5.69
CA TYR A 74 -4.90 21.84 4.85
C TYR A 74 -3.64 22.45 4.23
N THR A 75 -2.48 21.90 4.59
CA THR A 75 -1.20 22.48 4.17
C THR A 75 -0.73 21.91 2.84
N ALA A 76 0.20 22.61 2.17
CA ALA A 76 0.89 22.06 1.00
C ALA A 76 1.64 20.75 1.33
N ALA A 77 2.20 20.65 2.54
CA ALA A 77 2.87 19.43 2.98
C ALA A 77 1.89 18.24 3.14
N ASP A 78 0.65 18.49 3.58
CA ASP A 78 -0.38 17.45 3.65
C ASP A 78 -0.79 16.98 2.25
N PHE A 79 -0.90 17.92 1.31
CA PHE A 79 -1.15 17.61 -0.10
C PHE A 79 -0.04 16.76 -0.69
N ASP A 80 1.22 17.19 -0.53
CA ASP A 80 2.39 16.50 -1.05
C ASP A 80 2.54 15.09 -0.45
N LEU A 81 2.25 14.93 0.84
CA LEU A 81 2.25 13.64 1.50
C LEU A 81 1.18 12.70 0.88
N ILE A 82 -0.05 13.18 0.75
CA ILE A 82 -1.16 12.36 0.23
C ILE A 82 -0.98 12.03 -1.24
N PHE A 83 -0.64 13.00 -2.09
CA PHE A 83 -0.44 12.77 -3.52
C PHE A 83 0.87 12.01 -3.79
N GLY A 84 1.91 12.26 -2.99
CA GLY A 84 3.16 11.52 -3.05
C GLY A 84 2.96 10.02 -2.84
N THR A 85 2.25 9.63 -1.78
CA THR A 85 1.98 8.21 -1.49
C THR A 85 0.85 7.64 -2.36
N ASN A 86 -0.34 8.25 -2.35
CA ASN A 86 -1.56 7.62 -2.86
C ASN A 86 -1.68 7.68 -4.38
N VAL A 87 -1.03 8.66 -5.03
CA VAL A 87 -1.15 8.90 -6.48
C VAL A 87 0.16 8.60 -7.18
N ARG A 88 1.24 9.34 -6.86
CA ARG A 88 2.55 9.11 -7.47
C ARG A 88 3.08 7.71 -7.11
N GLY A 89 3.02 7.34 -5.83
CA GLY A 89 3.45 6.02 -5.37
C GLY A 89 2.72 4.86 -6.06
N LEU A 90 1.41 5.00 -6.28
CA LEU A 90 0.65 4.04 -7.08
C LEU A 90 1.14 3.98 -8.52
N PHE A 91 1.37 5.13 -9.16
CA PHE A 91 1.87 5.21 -10.54
C PHE A 91 3.23 4.53 -10.70
N LEU A 92 4.13 4.66 -9.72
CA LEU A 92 5.45 4.01 -9.74
C LEU A 92 5.39 2.48 -9.67
N CYS A 93 4.26 1.90 -9.24
CA CYS A 93 4.06 0.46 -9.15
C CYS A 93 3.39 -0.16 -10.40
N LEU A 94 3.08 0.64 -11.42
CA LEU A 94 2.49 0.18 -12.70
C LEU A 94 3.57 -0.22 -13.70
#